data_AF-A0A3M1GBE0-F1
#
_entry.id   AF-A0A3M1GBE0-F1
#
_cell.length_a   1.000
_cell.length_b   1.000
_cell.length_c   1.000
_cell.angle_alpha   90.00
_cell.angle_beta   90.00
_cell.angle_gamma   90.00
#
_symmetry.space_group_name_H-M   'P 1'
#
loop_
_entity.id
_entity.type
_entity.pdbx_description
1 polymer ?
#
loop_
_entity_poly.entity_id
_entity_poly.type
_entity_poly.pdbx_seq_one_letter_code
_entity_poly.pdbx_strand_id
1 'polypeptide(L)'
;VAKVNELKLGCLVTARRPASDSIARIKEPWDFAFFLRLDEGSLPKLQEVGSECKNMGKPLYPYFVVETPKNKKILERIGWTATATMENAVDFVKKLEGVVDGIIATCLGDIEGDKELLKRLQDVRG
;
A
#
# COMPACT_ATOMS: atom_id res chain seq x y z
N VAL A 1 7.06 2.08 32.84
CA VAL A 1 6.76 2.30 31.40
C VAL A 1 7.71 1.43 30.60
N ALA A 2 7.22 0.55 29.73
CA ALA A 2 8.08 -0.28 28.89
C ALA A 2 8.79 0.62 27.86
N LYS A 3 10.12 0.48 27.73
CA LYS A 3 10.92 1.21 26.74
C LYS A 3 11.21 0.27 25.57
N VAL A 4 10.83 0.67 24.37
CA VAL A 4 11.14 -0.06 23.13
C VAL A 4 12.52 0.40 22.68
N ASN A 5 13.49 -0.52 22.60
CA ASN A 5 14.89 -0.20 22.32
C ASN A 5 15.12 0.27 20.87
N GLU A 6 14.32 -0.21 19.92
CA GLU A 6 14.42 0.11 18.49
C GLU A 6 13.04 0.45 17.91
N LEU A 7 12.45 1.56 18.38
CA LEU A 7 11.15 2.02 17.88
C LEU A 7 11.31 2.63 16.48
N LYS A 8 10.62 2.08 15.48
CA LYS A 8 10.44 2.71 14.18
C LYS A 8 9.08 3.40 14.08
N LEU A 9 9.07 4.61 13.55
CA LEU A 9 7.89 5.45 13.37
C LEU A 9 7.61 5.65 11.90
N GLY A 10 6.44 5.18 11.46
CA GLY A 10 5.96 5.38 10.09
C GLY A 10 4.94 6.51 10.00
N CYS A 11 4.92 7.21 8.86
CA CYS A 11 3.84 8.14 8.55
C CYS A 11 2.81 7.52 7.60
N LEU A 12 1.53 7.79 7.86
CA LEU A 12 0.47 7.52 6.90
C LEU A 12 0.37 8.68 5.90
N VAL A 13 0.38 8.35 4.61
CA VAL A 13 0.07 9.24 3.48
C VAL A 13 -1.09 8.65 2.68
N THR A 14 -1.77 9.44 1.85
CA THR A 14 -2.98 8.97 1.15
C THR A 14 -3.14 9.56 -0.24
N ALA A 15 -3.66 8.74 -1.15
CA ALA A 15 -3.98 9.16 -2.52
C ALA A 15 -5.01 10.30 -2.61
N ARG A 16 -5.76 10.61 -1.54
CA ARG A 16 -6.77 11.68 -1.52
C ARG A 16 -6.20 13.10 -1.39
N ARG A 17 -4.90 13.23 -1.10
CA ARG A 17 -4.20 14.53 -1.02
C ARG A 17 -3.25 14.68 -2.21
N PRO A 18 -2.90 15.90 -2.62
CA PRO A 18 -1.82 16.11 -3.59
C PRO A 18 -0.53 15.38 -3.20
N ALA A 19 0.29 15.00 -4.19
CA ALA A 19 1.57 14.34 -3.93
C ALA A 19 2.49 15.21 -3.06
N SER A 20 2.48 16.52 -3.29
CA SER A 20 3.23 17.52 -2.51
C SER A 20 2.99 17.44 -1.00
N ASP A 21 1.76 17.19 -0.57
CA ASP A 21 1.43 17.06 0.87
C ASP A 21 2.04 15.80 1.46
N SER A 22 2.02 14.70 0.68
CA SER A 22 2.63 13.44 1.07
C SER A 22 4.15 13.59 1.13
N ILE A 23 4.75 14.24 0.13
CA ILE A 23 6.19 14.55 0.05
C ILE A 23 6.64 15.43 1.22
N ALA A 24 5.89 16.48 1.55
CA ALA A 24 6.20 17.33 2.69
C ALA A 24 6.17 16.51 4.00
N ARG A 25 5.18 15.62 4.15
CA ARG A 25 5.06 14.75 5.33
C ARG A 25 6.18 13.72 5.44
N ILE A 26 6.61 13.08 4.35
CA ILE A 26 7.69 12.07 4.40
C ILE A 26 9.06 12.71 4.67
N LYS A 27 9.23 14.02 4.42
CA LYS A 27 10.47 14.76 4.73
C LYS A 27 10.74 14.92 6.21
N GLU A 28 9.70 14.88 7.03
CA GLU A 28 9.79 14.83 8.49
C GLU A 28 10.51 13.55 8.97
N PRO A 29 10.98 13.49 10.24
CA PRO A 29 11.83 12.40 10.74
C PRO A 29 11.07 11.09 11.02
N TRP A 30 10.41 10.55 10.00
CA TRP A 30 9.83 9.20 9.95
C TRP A 30 10.82 8.20 9.37
N ASP A 31 10.76 6.97 9.86
CA ASP A 31 11.58 5.84 9.40
C ASP A 31 11.03 5.19 8.13
N PHE A 32 9.72 5.25 7.90
CA PHE A 32 9.06 4.68 6.71
C PHE A 32 7.73 5.38 6.40
N ALA A 33 7.15 5.07 5.25
CA ALA A 33 5.86 5.60 4.80
C ALA A 33 4.87 4.48 4.49
N PHE A 34 3.61 4.71 4.86
CA PHE A 34 2.47 3.85 4.55
C PHE A 34 1.49 4.58 3.63
N PHE A 35 1.25 4.07 2.43
CA PHE A 35 0.44 4.73 1.41
C PHE A 35 -0.97 4.13 1.32
N LEU A 36 -1.98 4.91 1.72
CA LEU A 36 -3.37 4.46 1.77
C LEU A 36 -4.14 4.80 0.48
N ARG A 37 -5.06 3.90 0.11
CA ARG A 37 -6.01 4.01 -1.02
C ARG A 37 -5.31 3.98 -2.37
N LEU A 38 -4.51 2.93 -2.56
CA LEU A 38 -3.92 2.63 -3.86
C LEU A 38 -5.00 2.06 -4.80
N ASP A 39 -5.11 2.66 -5.98
CA ASP A 39 -5.85 2.20 -7.16
C ASP A 39 -5.11 2.65 -8.44
N GLU A 40 -5.60 2.25 -9.62
CA GLU A 40 -5.02 2.63 -10.92
C GLU A 40 -4.85 4.15 -11.08
N GLY A 41 -5.82 4.95 -10.62
CA GLY A 41 -5.79 6.41 -10.74
C GLY A 41 -4.75 7.05 -9.83
N SER A 42 -4.40 6.39 -8.73
CA SER A 42 -3.39 6.85 -7.78
C SER A 42 -1.95 6.41 -8.12
N LEU A 43 -1.74 5.51 -9.09
CA LEU A 43 -0.41 5.00 -9.45
C LEU A 43 0.61 6.10 -9.76
N PRO A 44 0.30 7.13 -10.57
CA PRO A 44 1.27 8.21 -10.83
C PRO A 44 1.72 8.93 -9.56
N LYS A 45 0.80 9.11 -8.61
CA LYS A 45 1.09 9.73 -7.31
C LYS A 45 1.94 8.81 -6.43
N LEU A 46 1.67 7.52 -6.43
CA LEU A 46 2.53 6.54 -5.74
C LEU A 46 3.95 6.59 -6.30
N GLN A 47 4.11 6.69 -7.62
CA GLN A 47 5.42 6.79 -8.27
C GLN A 47 6.18 8.06 -7.87
N GLU A 48 5.50 9.20 -7.82
CA GLU A 48 6.09 10.47 -7.36
C GLU A 48 6.56 10.37 -5.89
N VAL A 49 5.68 9.88 -5.01
CA VAL A 49 6.01 9.68 -3.58
C VAL A 49 7.11 8.63 -3.41
N GLY A 50 7.07 7.53 -4.16
CA GLY A 50 8.06 6.45 -4.12
C GLY A 50 9.44 6.90 -4.57
N SER A 51 9.51 7.74 -5.60
CA SER A 51 10.77 8.34 -6.06
C SER A 51 11.42 9.17 -4.96
N GLU A 52 10.64 9.99 -4.27
CA GLU A 52 11.16 10.81 -3.16
C GLU A 52 11.55 9.94 -1.95
N CYS A 53 10.73 8.97 -1.56
CA CYS A 53 11.06 8.00 -0.52
C CYS A 53 12.40 7.29 -0.82
N LYS A 54 12.61 6.84 -2.06
CA LYS A 54 13.85 6.20 -2.51
C LYS A 54 15.06 7.13 -2.40
N ASN A 55 14.93 8.40 -2.83
CA ASN A 55 15.98 9.41 -2.70
C ASN A 55 16.40 9.65 -1.24
N MET A 56 15.44 9.50 -0.31
CA MET A 56 15.65 9.65 1.12
C MET A 56 16.07 8.35 1.84
N GLY A 57 16.11 7.21 1.13
CA GLY A 57 16.34 5.90 1.74
C GLY A 57 15.24 5.47 2.70
N LYS A 58 14.00 5.93 2.51
CA LYS A 58 12.84 5.61 3.36
C LYS A 58 11.98 4.53 2.71
N PRO A 59 11.73 3.39 3.37
CA PRO A 59 10.85 2.38 2.83
C PRO A 59 9.41 2.88 2.66
N LEU A 60 8.78 2.46 1.57
CA LEU A 60 7.39 2.78 1.23
C LEU A 60 6.57 1.50 1.08
N TYR A 61 5.45 1.44 1.82
CA TYR A 61 4.52 0.31 1.79
C TYR A 61 3.10 0.79 1.47
N PRO A 62 2.57 0.59 0.25
CA PRO A 62 1.15 0.84 0.01
C PRO A 62 0.24 -0.22 0.63
N TYR A 63 -0.96 0.20 0.96
CA TYR A 63 -2.05 -0.70 1.33
C TYR A 63 -2.71 -1.25 0.08
N PHE A 64 -2.49 -2.54 -0.16
CA PHE A 64 -2.91 -3.26 -1.35
C PHE A 64 -4.19 -4.02 -1.07
N VAL A 65 -5.33 -3.39 -1.40
CA VAL A 65 -6.66 -3.91 -1.09
C VAL A 65 -7.23 -4.63 -2.30
N VAL A 66 -7.52 -5.91 -2.16
CA VAL A 66 -8.09 -6.73 -3.23
C VAL A 66 -9.58 -6.92 -3.01
N GLU A 67 -10.38 -6.62 -4.02
CA GLU A 67 -11.82 -6.87 -4.01
C GLU A 67 -12.10 -8.37 -4.14
N THR A 68 -13.03 -8.84 -3.32
CA THR A 68 -13.65 -10.16 -3.39
C THR A 68 -15.17 -10.02 -3.30
N PRO A 69 -15.95 -11.04 -3.72
CA PRO A 69 -17.40 -11.02 -3.55
C PRO A 69 -17.86 -10.79 -2.10
N LYS A 70 -17.05 -11.19 -1.10
CA LYS A 70 -17.39 -11.03 0.32
C LYS A 70 -17.11 -9.63 0.86
N ASN A 71 -16.08 -8.94 0.35
CA ASN A 71 -15.68 -7.63 0.88
C ASN A 71 -16.22 -6.43 0.09
N LYS A 72 -16.83 -6.65 -1.09
CA LYS A 72 -17.39 -5.58 -1.93
C LYS A 72 -18.30 -4.61 -1.17
N LYS A 73 -19.26 -5.13 -0.39
CA LYS A 73 -20.15 -4.30 0.43
C LYS A 73 -19.42 -3.51 1.52
N ILE A 74 -18.31 -4.04 2.04
CA ILE A 74 -17.49 -3.34 3.03
C ILE A 74 -16.79 -2.17 2.35
N LEU A 75 -16.17 -2.39 1.19
CA LEU A 75 -15.49 -1.37 0.39
C LEU A 75 -16.43 -0.22 -0.01
N GLU A 76 -17.63 -0.55 -0.48
CA GLU A 76 -18.68 0.42 -0.80
C GLU A 76 -19.05 1.28 0.41
N ARG A 77 -19.27 0.66 1.58
CA ARG A 77 -19.64 1.38 2.82
C ARG A 77 -18.56 2.34 3.30
N ILE A 78 -17.29 1.96 3.20
CA ILE A 78 -16.17 2.81 3.64
C ILE A 78 -15.76 3.83 2.56
N GLY A 79 -16.31 3.71 1.34
CA GLY A 79 -15.97 4.55 0.20
C GLY A 79 -14.52 4.36 -0.24
N TRP A 80 -14.07 3.11 -0.35
CA TRP A 80 -12.73 2.77 -0.82
C TRP A 80 -12.81 2.05 -2.15
N THR A 81 -12.03 2.53 -3.12
CA THR A 81 -11.73 1.78 -4.33
C THR A 81 -10.73 0.67 -3.99
N ALA A 82 -10.96 -0.54 -4.49
CA ALA A 82 -9.96 -1.59 -4.41
C ALA A 82 -8.77 -1.27 -5.32
N THR A 83 -7.60 -1.73 -4.93
CA THR A 83 -6.40 -1.67 -5.76
C THR A 83 -6.55 -2.57 -6.99
N ALA A 84 -7.06 -3.78 -6.75
CA ALA A 84 -7.17 -4.84 -7.73
C ALA A 84 -8.33 -5.78 -7.37
N THR A 85 -8.59 -6.72 -8.26
CA THR A 85 -9.40 -7.93 -8.03
C THR A 85 -8.46 -9.12 -7.83
N MET A 86 -8.98 -10.25 -7.35
CA MET A 86 -8.17 -11.47 -7.21
C MET A 86 -7.53 -11.91 -8.54
N GLU A 87 -8.20 -11.66 -9.66
CA GLU A 87 -7.75 -12.05 -11.00
C GLU A 87 -6.54 -11.24 -11.48
N ASN A 88 -6.52 -9.93 -11.25
CA ASN A 88 -5.47 -9.03 -11.73
C ASN A 88 -4.49 -8.57 -10.63
N ALA A 89 -4.58 -9.10 -9.41
CA ALA A 89 -3.71 -8.73 -8.29
C ALA A 89 -2.23 -8.85 -8.64
N VAL A 90 -1.82 -9.98 -9.22
CA VAL A 90 -0.42 -10.24 -9.61
C VAL A 90 0.07 -9.24 -10.65
N ASP A 91 -0.77 -8.92 -11.65
CA ASP A 91 -0.40 -7.97 -12.70
C ASP A 91 -0.31 -6.53 -12.17
N PHE A 92 -1.14 -6.17 -11.19
CA PHE A 92 -1.00 -4.87 -10.53
C PHE A 92 0.32 -4.79 -9.74
N VAL A 93 0.71 -5.85 -9.02
CA VAL A 93 1.97 -5.85 -8.25
C VAL A 93 3.19 -5.67 -9.16
N LYS A 94 3.18 -6.23 -10.37
CA LYS A 94 4.26 -5.99 -11.35
C LYS A 94 4.45 -4.50 -11.67
N LYS A 95 3.38 -3.69 -11.66
CA LYS A 95 3.47 -2.24 -11.87
C LYS A 95 4.16 -1.50 -10.71
N LEU A 96 4.31 -2.16 -9.56
CA LEU A 96 4.94 -1.60 -8.36
C LEU A 96 6.44 -1.91 -8.28
N GLU A 97 6.97 -2.71 -9.20
CA GLU A 97 8.39 -3.07 -9.24
C GLU A 97 9.28 -1.81 -9.32
N GLY A 98 10.25 -1.71 -8.40
CA GLY A 98 11.15 -0.57 -8.31
C GLY A 98 10.51 0.73 -7.79
N VAL A 99 9.21 0.72 -7.45
CA VAL A 99 8.46 1.88 -6.92
C VAL A 99 8.31 1.82 -5.40
N VAL A 100 8.14 0.61 -4.84
CA VAL A 100 7.86 0.39 -3.42
C VAL A 100 8.72 -0.74 -2.85
N ASP A 101 8.89 -0.77 -1.53
CA ASP A 101 9.73 -1.75 -0.82
C ASP A 101 8.95 -3.00 -0.39
N GLY A 102 7.63 -2.98 -0.54
CA GLY A 102 6.73 -4.09 -0.25
C GLY A 102 5.30 -3.60 -0.22
N ILE A 103 4.35 -4.51 0.00
CA ILE A 103 2.92 -4.17 0.08
C ILE A 103 2.31 -4.72 1.36
N ILE A 104 1.29 -4.03 1.89
CA ILE A 104 0.42 -4.57 2.93
C ILE A 104 -0.83 -5.10 2.22
N ALA A 105 -0.83 -6.40 1.90
CA ALA A 105 -1.91 -7.05 1.15
C ALA A 105 -3.11 -7.41 2.04
N THR A 106 -4.32 -7.19 1.55
CA THR A 106 -5.55 -7.59 2.26
C THR A 106 -6.76 -7.82 1.34
N CYS A 107 -7.61 -8.75 1.75
CA CYS A 107 -9.01 -8.89 1.35
C CYS A 107 -9.88 -8.56 2.57
N LEU A 108 -10.28 -7.29 2.72
CA LEU A 108 -10.93 -6.77 3.96
C LEU A 108 -12.09 -7.66 4.47
N GLY A 109 -11.90 -8.30 5.62
CA GLY A 109 -12.94 -9.15 6.24
C GLY A 109 -13.16 -10.50 5.55
N ASP A 110 -12.31 -10.89 4.60
CA ASP A 110 -12.34 -12.18 3.91
C ASP A 110 -11.04 -12.95 4.13
N ILE A 111 -10.99 -13.71 5.23
CA ILE A 111 -9.82 -14.49 5.65
C ILE A 111 -9.40 -15.52 4.58
N GLU A 112 -10.35 -16.15 3.89
CA GLU A 112 -10.03 -17.10 2.83
C GLU A 112 -9.50 -16.37 1.59
N GLY A 113 -10.03 -15.18 1.29
CA GLY A 113 -9.46 -14.28 0.29
C GLY A 113 -8.02 -13.87 0.63
N ASP A 114 -7.69 -13.59 1.89
CA ASP A 114 -6.32 -13.28 2.31
C ASP A 114 -5.36 -14.46 2.07
N LYS A 115 -5.79 -15.69 2.39
CA LYS A 115 -5.00 -16.90 2.14
C LYS A 115 -4.75 -17.13 0.65
N GLU A 116 -5.80 -16.96 -0.17
CA GLU A 116 -5.68 -17.09 -1.62
C GLU A 116 -4.74 -16.02 -2.18
N LEU A 117 -4.91 -14.76 -1.77
CA LEU A 117 -4.07 -13.65 -2.19
C LEU A 117 -2.61 -13.91 -1.82
N LEU A 118 -2.33 -14.34 -0.60
CA LEU A 118 -0.99 -14.70 -0.15
C LEU A 118 -0.35 -15.76 -1.06
N LYS A 119 -1.11 -16.81 -1.42
CA LYS A 119 -0.64 -17.86 -2.32
C LYS A 119 -0.27 -17.29 -3.70
N ARG A 120 -1.15 -16.48 -4.30
CA ARG A 120 -0.91 -15.87 -5.62
C ARG A 120 0.30 -14.92 -5.62
N LEU A 121 0.46 -14.13 -4.56
CA LEU A 121 1.58 -13.19 -4.46
C LEU A 121 2.95 -13.86 -4.31
N GLN A 122 3.01 -15.16 -3.99
CA GLN A 122 4.29 -15.87 -3.98
C GLN A 122 4.91 -15.94 -5.38
N ASP A 123 4.11 -15.91 -6.46
CA ASP A 123 4.60 -16.00 -7.84
C ASP A 123 5.46 -14.80 -8.27
N VAL A 124 5.37 -13.69 -7.53
CA VAL A 124 6.11 -12.44 -7.77
C VAL A 124 6.95 -12.03 -6.56
N ARG A 125 7.14 -12.94 -5.60
CA ARG A 125 7.99 -12.70 -4.43
C ARG A 125 9.44 -12.97 -4.79
N GLY A 126 10.26 -11.93 -4.78
CA GLY A 126 11.72 -12.00 -4.93
C GLY A 126 12.45 -12.36 -3.64
#